data_AF-A0AAJ7X4X2-F1
#
_entry.id   AF-A0AAJ7X4X2-F1
#
_cell.length_a   1.000
_cell.length_b   1.000
_cell.length_c   1.000
_cell.angle_alpha   90.00
_cell.angle_beta   90.00
_cell.angle_gamma   90.00
#
_symmetry.space_group_name_H-M   'P 1'
#
loop_
_entity.id
_entity.type
_entity.pdbx_description
1 polymer ?
#
loop_
_entity_poly.entity_id
_entity_poly.type
_entity_poly.pdbx_seq_one_letter_code
_entity_poly.pdbx_strand_id
1 'polypeptide(L)'
;MRCLHAIFTLLPEALKRSKMKKMAKAKRLPVCCEFHSARGATKKRGRTPDERQGGAPGPGCSEETSNELVADVHFVVGPSDRARRVPAHKRILAVESRVFDAMFFGDASTDEVEFHIPDVEPASFLCMIRCIYCEEAPLQVDTALSTLRAAKRFAVARLARTCRAFLEGSLSHENACALLAQSVALHEQGLAERCWELIDAQAELALGSRSFLQLDRATVESILRRESLTAREASVFEAALAWSGAECQRQGLELTAKNKRKALGGALHLVRIPAMSVEEFANGAAQSGVLSAEETNSIFLFYTARQKPKLDFLCVPRKGLATSRCLRFQSSCSHGGGIDGIGGGADQRRYQSGGGGRCDAVRFKVDRRIFLTGLGLYGPRSGAAECAATVDIKRRGATLARLSAPLLSSGGSARPVAVWFEHAVQVEPHVFHTASAVLVGAEVGYSGEDGLAEVRCDGVAFLFQCAPESEGGTGVLSGQIPVLMFYA
;
A
#
# COMPACT_ATOMS: atom_id res chain seq x y z
N MET A 1 36.46 5.28 -15.86
CA MET A 1 36.19 4.40 -14.68
C MET A 1 36.72 4.97 -13.36
N ARG A 2 37.99 5.40 -13.26
CA ARG A 2 38.60 5.85 -11.99
C ARG A 2 37.97 7.14 -11.40
N CYS A 3 37.55 8.10 -12.22
CA CYS A 3 37.00 9.38 -11.76
C CYS A 3 35.59 9.28 -11.18
N LEU A 4 34.66 8.59 -11.86
CA LEU A 4 33.30 8.35 -11.33
C LEU A 4 33.35 7.50 -10.05
N HIS A 5 34.19 6.47 -10.00
CA HIS A 5 34.35 5.65 -8.80
C HIS A 5 34.91 6.48 -7.63
N ALA A 6 35.90 7.34 -7.86
CA ALA A 6 36.44 8.26 -6.85
C ALA A 6 35.41 9.30 -6.40
N ILE A 7 34.63 9.89 -7.30
CA ILE A 7 33.55 10.83 -6.97
C ILE A 7 32.48 10.13 -6.11
N PHE A 8 32.05 8.92 -6.47
CA PHE A 8 31.03 8.18 -5.71
C PHE A 8 31.54 7.62 -4.36
N THR A 9 32.84 7.32 -4.23
CA THR A 9 33.45 6.92 -2.94
C THR A 9 33.74 8.11 -2.02
N LEU A 10 34.08 9.28 -2.57
CA LEU A 10 34.39 10.50 -1.81
C LEU A 10 33.17 11.39 -1.56
N LEU A 11 32.05 11.18 -2.29
CA LEU A 11 30.81 11.95 -2.15
C LEU A 11 30.25 12.00 -0.72
N PRO A 12 30.24 10.90 0.07
CA PRO A 12 29.73 10.93 1.44
C PRO A 12 30.51 11.89 2.35
N GLU A 13 31.83 12.00 2.18
CA GLU A 13 32.68 12.94 2.91
C GLU A 13 32.53 14.39 2.41
N ALA A 14 32.46 14.57 1.08
CA ALA A 14 32.26 15.89 0.48
C ALA A 14 30.88 16.48 0.80
N LEU A 15 29.83 15.65 0.89
CA LEU A 15 28.48 16.05 1.32
C LEU A 15 28.45 16.45 2.81
N LYS A 16 29.23 15.79 3.67
CA LYS A 16 29.41 16.20 5.08
C LYS A 16 30.10 17.56 5.19
N ARG A 17 31.14 17.82 4.38
CA ARG A 17 31.85 19.12 4.33
C ARG A 17 31.04 20.24 3.67
N SER A 18 30.20 19.92 2.69
CA SER A 18 29.32 20.87 1.98
C SER A 18 28.16 21.40 2.86
N LYS A 19 27.63 20.58 3.79
CA LYS A 19 26.63 21.01 4.78
C LYS A 19 27.14 22.15 5.67
N MET A 20 28.45 22.26 5.91
CA MET A 20 29.04 23.35 6.69
C MET A 20 29.29 24.63 5.88
N LYS A 21 29.36 24.57 4.54
CA LYS A 21 29.65 25.75 3.68
C LYS A 21 28.42 26.40 3.04
N LYS A 22 27.30 25.68 2.85
CA LYS A 22 26.07 26.23 2.23
C LYS A 22 25.03 26.70 3.28
N MET A 23 25.39 27.69 4.09
CA MET A 23 24.41 28.58 4.76
C MET A 23 24.49 30.04 4.27
N ALA A 24 25.36 30.35 3.31
CA ALA A 24 25.44 31.69 2.73
C ALA A 24 25.29 31.62 1.20
N LYS A 25 24.34 32.41 0.68
CA LYS A 25 24.02 32.68 -0.74
C LYS A 25 23.27 31.58 -1.51
N ALA A 26 21.95 31.70 -1.50
CA ALA A 26 21.11 31.29 -2.62
C ALA A 26 20.32 32.52 -3.12
N LYS A 27 20.88 33.25 -4.09
CA LYS A 27 20.07 34.02 -5.04
C LYS A 27 19.88 33.11 -6.25
N ARG A 28 18.65 32.63 -6.44
CA ARG A 28 18.23 31.85 -7.62
C ARG A 28 18.29 32.78 -8.84
N LEU A 29 19.04 32.42 -9.87
CA LEU A 29 18.86 32.96 -11.22
C LEU A 29 17.87 32.05 -11.98
N PRO A 30 16.85 32.60 -12.67
CA PRO A 30 15.91 31.82 -13.45
C PRO A 30 16.49 31.54 -14.84
N VAL A 31 17.04 30.36 -15.08
CA VAL A 31 17.61 30.03 -16.40
C VAL A 31 16.54 29.48 -17.37
N CYS A 32 15.37 29.03 -16.88
CA CYS A 32 14.39 28.35 -17.73
C CYS A 32 13.26 29.23 -18.30
N CYS A 33 13.03 30.47 -17.82
CA CYS A 33 11.86 31.26 -18.27
C CYS A 33 12.15 32.34 -19.33
N GLU A 34 13.40 32.77 -19.54
CA GLU A 34 13.67 33.92 -20.44
C GLU A 34 13.58 33.57 -21.94
N PHE A 35 13.67 32.30 -22.32
CA PHE A 35 13.56 31.90 -23.73
C PHE A 35 12.11 31.89 -24.26
N HIS A 36 11.10 31.86 -23.40
CA HIS A 36 9.68 31.76 -23.81
C HIS A 36 8.99 33.12 -24.02
N SER A 37 9.61 34.26 -23.66
CA SER A 37 8.92 35.57 -23.65
C SER A 37 9.07 36.40 -24.94
N ALA A 38 9.88 35.98 -25.91
CA ALA A 38 10.24 36.82 -27.06
C ALA A 38 9.42 36.59 -28.35
N ARG A 39 8.42 35.70 -28.37
CA ARG A 39 7.61 35.46 -29.57
C ARG A 39 6.12 35.36 -29.26
N GLY A 40 5.37 36.44 -29.49
CA GLY A 40 3.91 36.37 -29.58
C GLY A 40 3.15 37.56 -29.02
N ALA A 41 3.41 38.78 -29.50
CA ALA A 41 2.53 39.92 -29.28
C ALA A 41 1.93 40.39 -30.62
N THR A 42 0.97 39.65 -31.15
CA THR A 42 0.02 40.18 -32.14
C THR A 42 -1.42 39.86 -31.76
N LYS A 43 -2.10 40.92 -31.35
CA LYS A 43 -3.54 41.08 -31.12
C LYS A 43 -4.39 40.31 -32.13
N LYS A 44 -5.29 39.42 -31.69
CA LYS A 44 -6.51 39.07 -32.44
C LYS A 44 -7.75 39.06 -31.55
N ARG A 45 -8.74 39.84 -32.03
CA ARG A 45 -10.12 39.96 -31.57
C ARG A 45 -10.89 38.65 -31.78
N GLY A 46 -11.96 38.47 -31.00
CA GLY A 46 -12.65 37.21 -30.79
C GLY A 46 -13.38 36.57 -31.98
N ARG A 47 -13.64 35.27 -31.81
CA ARG A 47 -14.77 34.49 -32.37
C ARG A 47 -14.96 33.20 -31.56
N THR A 48 -16.17 32.67 -31.67
CA THR A 48 -16.88 31.63 -30.91
C THR A 48 -16.30 30.20 -31.01
N PRO A 49 -16.73 29.26 -30.14
CA PRO A 49 -16.11 27.95 -29.97
C PRO A 49 -16.80 26.87 -30.80
N ASP A 50 -16.30 26.60 -32.00
CA ASP A 50 -16.36 25.27 -32.61
C ASP A 50 -15.23 25.17 -33.63
N GLU A 51 -14.70 23.96 -33.86
CA GLU A 51 -13.44 23.64 -34.57
C GLU A 51 -12.17 23.61 -33.70
N ARG A 52 -11.94 22.47 -33.03
CA ARG A 52 -10.60 22.01 -32.62
C ARG A 52 -10.26 20.69 -33.30
N GLN A 53 -9.77 20.76 -34.53
CA GLN A 53 -8.95 19.70 -35.13
C GLN A 53 -7.75 20.35 -35.85
N GLY A 54 -6.55 19.83 -35.60
CA GLY A 54 -5.38 20.06 -36.46
C GLY A 54 -4.47 21.26 -36.12
N GLY A 55 -4.10 21.45 -34.85
CA GLY A 55 -2.93 22.25 -34.50
C GLY A 55 -1.76 21.33 -34.17
N ALA A 56 -0.70 21.34 -34.99
CA ALA A 56 0.55 20.63 -34.67
C ALA A 56 1.07 21.10 -33.30
N PRO A 57 1.51 20.19 -32.41
CA PRO A 57 2.11 20.60 -31.16
C PRO A 57 3.37 21.42 -31.48
N GLY A 58 3.53 22.58 -30.83
CA GLY A 58 4.81 23.31 -30.86
C GLY A 58 5.97 22.44 -30.39
N PRO A 59 7.23 22.82 -30.66
CA PRO A 59 8.38 21.99 -30.33
C PRO A 59 8.36 21.66 -28.84
N GLY A 60 8.12 20.38 -28.53
CA GLY A 60 8.04 19.90 -27.16
C GLY A 60 9.42 19.91 -26.51
N CYS A 61 9.44 19.95 -25.18
CA CYS A 61 10.65 19.90 -24.36
C CYS A 61 11.64 18.74 -24.69
N SER A 62 11.16 17.74 -25.45
CA SER A 62 11.99 16.70 -26.08
C SER A 62 13.07 17.20 -27.05
N GLU A 63 12.82 18.29 -27.80
CA GLU A 63 13.80 18.80 -28.77
C GLU A 63 15.00 19.48 -28.09
N GLU A 64 14.79 20.13 -26.93
CA GLU A 64 15.86 20.83 -26.20
C GLU A 64 16.75 19.88 -25.38
N THR A 65 16.20 18.78 -24.84
CA THR A 65 16.99 17.78 -24.09
C THR A 65 17.95 16.96 -24.95
N SER A 66 17.86 17.06 -26.29
CA SER A 66 18.58 16.20 -27.24
C SER A 66 19.38 16.99 -28.30
N ASN A 67 19.56 18.29 -28.13
CA ASN A 67 20.26 19.09 -29.14
C ASN A 67 21.78 18.86 -29.07
N GLU A 68 22.28 17.93 -29.88
CA GLU A 68 23.71 17.62 -29.98
C GLU A 68 24.58 18.84 -30.34
N LEU A 69 24.01 19.84 -31.02
CA LEU A 69 24.76 21.01 -31.50
C LEU A 69 25.26 21.93 -30.38
N VAL A 70 24.62 21.90 -29.20
CA VAL A 70 24.94 22.77 -28.06
C VAL A 70 25.35 21.99 -26.80
N ALA A 71 25.42 20.66 -26.89
CA ALA A 71 25.80 19.81 -25.78
C ALA A 71 27.30 19.94 -25.45
N ASP A 72 27.62 20.23 -24.19
CA ASP A 72 29.00 20.34 -23.68
C ASP A 72 29.41 19.11 -22.85
N VAL A 73 28.55 18.10 -22.74
CA VAL A 73 28.81 16.80 -22.11
C VAL A 73 27.93 15.69 -22.70
N HIS A 74 28.46 14.46 -22.71
CA HIS A 74 27.79 13.26 -23.18
C HIS A 74 27.86 12.15 -22.12
N PHE A 75 26.79 11.39 -21.99
CA PHE A 75 26.72 10.23 -21.11
C PHE A 75 26.46 8.96 -21.90
N VAL A 76 27.28 7.94 -21.72
CA VAL A 76 27.07 6.60 -22.26
C VAL A 76 26.44 5.76 -21.15
N VAL A 77 25.12 5.58 -21.21
CA VAL A 77 24.30 5.03 -20.11
C VAL A 77 23.84 3.61 -20.44
N GLY A 78 23.93 2.71 -19.47
CA GLY A 78 23.51 1.31 -19.59
C GLY A 78 24.66 0.34 -19.87
N PRO A 79 24.40 -0.98 -19.77
CA PRO A 79 25.40 -2.01 -20.03
C PRO A 79 25.86 -1.94 -21.49
N SER A 80 27.08 -2.42 -21.77
CA SER A 80 27.76 -2.22 -23.06
C SER A 80 26.97 -2.66 -24.28
N ASP A 81 26.09 -3.66 -24.14
CA ASP A 81 25.22 -4.19 -25.20
C ASP A 81 23.97 -3.35 -25.48
N ARG A 82 23.56 -2.50 -24.53
CA ARG A 82 22.36 -1.63 -24.59
C ARG A 82 22.68 -0.18 -24.26
N ALA A 83 23.95 0.19 -24.36
CA ALA A 83 24.42 1.51 -23.99
C ALA A 83 23.82 2.55 -24.94
N ARG A 84 23.30 3.64 -24.36
CA ARG A 84 22.77 4.78 -25.10
C ARG A 84 23.57 6.03 -24.77
N ARG A 85 24.02 6.72 -25.82
CA ARG A 85 24.66 8.03 -25.70
C ARG A 85 23.59 9.11 -25.53
N VAL A 86 23.74 9.95 -24.51
CA VAL A 86 22.79 11.00 -24.12
C VAL A 86 23.54 12.33 -24.05
N PRO A 87 23.25 13.30 -24.93
CA PRO A 87 23.82 14.65 -24.85
C PRO A 87 23.18 15.43 -23.69
N ALA A 88 23.94 16.32 -23.05
CA ALA A 88 23.43 17.22 -22.01
C ALA A 88 24.30 18.49 -21.85
N HIS A 89 23.88 19.35 -20.92
CA HIS A 89 24.52 20.63 -20.60
C HIS A 89 25.01 20.66 -19.14
N LYS A 90 26.32 20.81 -18.92
CA LYS A 90 27.00 20.77 -17.61
C LYS A 90 26.36 21.74 -16.62
N ARG A 91 26.09 22.98 -17.04
CA ARG A 91 25.52 24.04 -16.18
C ARG A 91 24.11 23.70 -15.69
N ILE A 92 23.24 23.20 -16.56
CA ILE A 92 21.85 22.86 -16.21
C ILE A 92 21.85 21.72 -15.20
N LEU A 93 22.66 20.69 -15.45
CA LEU A 93 22.80 19.53 -14.55
C LEU A 93 23.37 19.91 -13.19
N ALA A 94 24.39 20.76 -13.14
CA ALA A 94 25.03 21.20 -11.89
C ALA A 94 24.10 22.02 -10.98
N VAL A 95 23.17 22.79 -11.56
CA VAL A 95 22.18 23.55 -10.78
C VAL A 95 21.25 22.61 -10.01
N GLU A 96 20.78 21.55 -10.64
CA GLU A 96 19.78 20.62 -10.07
C GLU A 96 20.41 19.45 -9.29
N SER A 97 21.68 19.11 -9.56
CA SER A 97 22.37 17.99 -8.94
C SER A 97 23.71 18.43 -8.36
N ARG A 98 23.86 18.24 -7.06
CA ARG A 98 25.15 18.43 -6.37
C ARG A 98 26.23 17.44 -6.83
N VAL A 99 25.82 16.30 -7.38
CA VAL A 99 26.77 15.31 -7.93
C VAL A 99 27.35 15.83 -9.23
N PHE A 100 26.50 16.33 -10.13
CA PHE A 100 26.96 16.96 -11.36
C PHE A 100 27.74 18.26 -11.10
N ASP A 101 27.33 19.06 -10.09
CA ASP A 101 28.09 20.25 -9.63
C ASP A 101 29.53 19.89 -9.25
N ALA A 102 29.71 18.88 -8.40
CA ALA A 102 31.03 18.42 -7.99
C ALA A 102 31.82 17.77 -9.14
N MET A 103 31.14 17.05 -10.02
CA MET A 103 31.73 16.34 -11.15
C MET A 103 32.25 17.30 -12.24
N PHE A 104 31.58 18.44 -12.45
CA PHE A 104 31.95 19.39 -13.51
C PHE A 104 32.72 20.61 -13.02
N PHE A 105 32.48 21.06 -11.77
CA PHE A 105 33.02 22.32 -11.25
C PHE A 105 33.66 22.18 -9.87
N GLY A 106 33.74 20.97 -9.31
CA GLY A 106 34.40 20.71 -8.03
C GLY A 106 35.90 20.46 -8.15
N ASP A 107 36.58 20.29 -7.02
CA ASP A 107 38.03 20.03 -6.95
C ASP A 107 38.47 18.73 -7.67
N ALA A 108 37.51 17.84 -7.99
CA ALA A 108 37.71 16.60 -8.74
C ALA A 108 37.19 16.68 -10.19
N SER A 109 36.94 17.88 -10.71
CA SER A 109 36.48 18.08 -12.08
C SER A 109 37.50 17.60 -13.09
N THR A 110 37.03 16.98 -14.17
CA THR A 110 37.86 16.56 -15.30
C THR A 110 37.47 17.31 -16.56
N ASP A 111 38.41 17.46 -17.49
CA ASP A 111 38.14 17.95 -18.85
C ASP A 111 37.45 16.89 -19.74
N GLU A 112 37.02 15.77 -19.15
CA GLU A 112 36.27 14.74 -19.87
C GLU A 112 34.93 15.30 -20.35
N VAL A 113 34.62 15.02 -21.61
CA VAL A 113 33.37 15.41 -22.26
C VAL A 113 32.41 14.22 -22.38
N GLU A 114 32.90 12.99 -22.18
CA GLU A 114 32.11 11.76 -22.24
C GLU A 114 32.26 10.93 -20.97
N PHE A 115 31.13 10.53 -20.37
CA PHE A 115 31.08 9.80 -19.10
C PHE A 115 30.26 8.52 -19.21
N HIS A 116 30.83 7.40 -18.77
CA HIS A 116 30.18 6.09 -18.81
C HIS A 116 29.45 5.76 -17.50
N ILE A 117 28.16 5.41 -17.60
CA ILE A 117 27.30 5.06 -16.47
C ILE A 117 26.64 3.69 -16.76
N PRO A 118 27.37 2.58 -16.55
CA PRO A 118 26.89 1.25 -16.94
C PRO A 118 25.74 0.73 -16.05
N ASP A 119 25.70 1.14 -14.78
CA ASP A 119 24.75 0.58 -13.80
C ASP A 119 23.38 1.30 -13.75
N VAL A 120 23.11 2.19 -14.70
CA VAL A 120 21.84 2.92 -14.77
C VAL A 120 21.16 2.62 -16.09
N GLU A 121 19.88 2.28 -16.03
CA GLU A 121 19.10 2.02 -17.24
C GLU A 121 18.89 3.32 -18.04
N PRO A 122 19.02 3.28 -19.38
CA PRO A 122 18.82 4.45 -20.23
C PRO A 122 17.49 5.17 -19.99
N ALA A 123 16.40 4.42 -19.83
CA ALA A 123 15.07 4.98 -19.59
C ALA A 123 15.00 5.78 -18.29
N SER A 124 15.57 5.26 -17.21
CA SER A 124 15.65 5.93 -15.90
C SER A 124 16.48 7.20 -15.96
N PHE A 125 17.62 7.16 -16.65
CA PHE A 125 18.49 8.33 -16.80
C PHE A 125 17.81 9.41 -17.65
N LEU A 126 17.14 9.05 -18.75
CA LEU A 126 16.41 9.99 -19.59
C LEU A 126 15.22 10.62 -18.85
N CYS A 127 14.51 9.85 -18.02
CA CYS A 127 13.48 10.39 -17.14
C CYS A 127 14.07 11.44 -16.19
N MET A 128 15.27 11.17 -15.65
CA MET A 128 15.97 12.14 -14.81
C MET A 128 16.39 13.41 -15.55
N ILE A 129 16.96 13.28 -16.76
CA ILE A 129 17.31 14.43 -17.60
C ILE A 129 16.06 15.24 -17.92
N ARG A 130 14.95 14.60 -18.34
CA ARG A 130 13.68 15.29 -18.57
C ARG A 130 13.17 16.02 -17.33
N CYS A 131 13.29 15.42 -16.15
CA CYS A 131 12.88 16.06 -14.91
C CYS A 131 13.75 17.29 -14.58
N ILE A 132 15.05 17.26 -14.90
CA ILE A 132 15.95 18.41 -14.69
C ILE A 132 15.60 19.56 -15.64
N TYR A 133 15.34 19.27 -16.91
CA TYR A 133 15.12 20.31 -17.94
C TYR A 133 13.71 20.87 -17.95
N CYS A 134 12.71 19.97 -17.83
CA CYS A 134 11.32 20.27 -18.12
C CYS A 134 10.44 20.27 -16.87
N GLU A 135 11.00 19.92 -15.71
CA GLU A 135 10.25 19.66 -14.47
C GLU A 135 9.25 18.49 -14.54
N GLU A 136 9.26 17.73 -15.64
CA GLU A 136 8.39 16.59 -15.88
C GLU A 136 9.11 15.26 -15.66
N ALA A 137 8.46 14.34 -14.96
CA ALA A 137 8.96 12.99 -14.72
C ALA A 137 7.91 11.96 -15.17
N PRO A 138 7.90 11.55 -16.45
CA PRO A 138 6.98 10.53 -16.95
C PRO A 138 7.39 9.15 -16.41
N LEU A 139 6.98 8.85 -15.19
CA LEU A 139 7.26 7.59 -14.51
C LEU A 139 6.39 6.47 -15.05
N GLN A 140 6.99 5.28 -15.21
CA GLN A 140 6.29 4.04 -15.53
C GLN A 140 6.46 3.06 -14.36
N VAL A 141 5.54 2.10 -14.22
CA VAL A 141 5.52 1.16 -13.09
C VAL A 141 6.82 0.35 -13.00
N ASP A 142 7.29 -0.10 -14.15
CA ASP A 142 8.47 -0.91 -14.39
C ASP A 142 9.79 -0.12 -14.22
N THR A 143 9.79 1.20 -14.47
CA THR A 143 11.02 2.03 -14.36
C THR A 143 11.06 2.90 -13.10
N ALA A 144 9.98 2.98 -12.32
CA ALA A 144 9.89 3.89 -11.18
C ALA A 144 10.96 3.62 -10.11
N LEU A 145 11.23 2.35 -9.81
CA LEU A 145 12.24 1.99 -8.83
C LEU A 145 13.66 2.30 -9.34
N SER A 146 14.01 1.92 -10.57
CA SER A 146 15.32 2.22 -11.16
C SER A 146 15.53 3.73 -11.31
N THR A 147 14.48 4.48 -11.62
CA THR A 147 14.49 5.95 -11.65
C THR A 147 14.72 6.53 -10.25
N LEU A 148 14.10 5.98 -9.19
CA LEU A 148 14.38 6.39 -7.81
C LEU A 148 15.85 6.16 -7.45
N ARG A 149 16.42 5.00 -7.82
CA ARG A 149 17.85 4.71 -7.60
C ARG A 149 18.74 5.75 -8.29
N ALA A 150 18.45 6.08 -9.55
CA ALA A 150 19.17 7.09 -10.30
C ALA A 150 19.03 8.48 -9.65
N ALA A 151 17.80 8.88 -9.27
CA ALA A 151 17.53 10.14 -8.61
C ALA A 151 18.33 10.31 -7.31
N LYS A 152 18.44 9.25 -6.50
CA LYS A 152 19.28 9.27 -5.29
C LYS A 152 20.76 9.31 -5.63
N ARG A 153 21.21 8.48 -6.58
CA ARG A 153 22.62 8.42 -7.02
C ARG A 153 23.13 9.77 -7.50
N PHE A 154 22.32 10.50 -8.25
CA PHE A 154 22.64 11.84 -8.75
C PHE A 154 22.06 12.97 -7.89
N ALA A 155 21.58 12.68 -6.68
CA ALA A 155 21.03 13.66 -5.73
C ALA A 155 19.97 14.63 -6.30
N VAL A 156 19.12 14.17 -7.22
CA VAL A 156 18.00 14.93 -7.79
C VAL A 156 16.78 14.80 -6.88
N ALA A 157 16.73 15.64 -5.85
CA ALA A 157 15.77 15.52 -4.75
C ALA A 157 14.29 15.64 -5.19
N ARG A 158 13.99 16.45 -6.20
CA ARG A 158 12.62 16.57 -6.75
C ARG A 158 12.16 15.25 -7.34
N LEU A 159 12.96 14.66 -8.23
CA LEU A 159 12.65 13.38 -8.86
C LEU A 159 12.49 12.27 -7.83
N ALA A 160 13.38 12.20 -6.83
CA ALA A 160 13.28 11.20 -5.77
C ALA A 160 11.95 11.28 -4.99
N ARG A 161 11.45 12.50 -4.71
CA ARG A 161 10.13 12.69 -4.08
C ARG A 161 9.00 12.23 -5.00
N THR A 162 9.04 12.57 -6.29
CA THR A 162 8.04 12.15 -7.27
C THR A 162 8.01 10.63 -7.43
N CYS A 163 9.17 9.97 -7.53
CA CYS A 163 9.26 8.52 -7.61
C CYS A 163 8.69 7.84 -6.35
N ARG A 164 8.98 8.36 -5.15
CA ARG A 164 8.41 7.81 -3.92
C ARG A 164 6.89 7.91 -3.91
N ALA A 165 6.33 9.08 -4.18
CA ALA A 165 4.88 9.28 -4.20
C ALA A 165 4.20 8.35 -5.23
N PHE A 166 4.84 8.14 -6.39
CA PHE A 166 4.36 7.21 -7.40
C PHE A 166 4.37 5.75 -6.90
N LEU A 167 5.47 5.31 -6.28
CA LEU A 167 5.61 3.96 -5.72
C LEU A 167 4.65 3.71 -4.54
N GLU A 168 4.42 4.70 -3.68
CA GLU A 168 3.45 4.62 -2.58
C GLU A 168 2.00 4.53 -3.11
N GLY A 169 1.72 5.20 -4.22
CA GLY A 169 0.41 5.16 -4.90
C GLY A 169 0.14 3.87 -5.67
N SER A 170 1.18 3.13 -6.08
CA SER A 170 1.06 1.83 -6.75
C SER A 170 1.31 0.63 -5.83
N LEU A 171 1.48 0.87 -4.53
CA LEU A 171 1.73 -0.17 -3.54
C LEU A 171 0.50 -1.08 -3.39
N SER A 172 0.72 -2.39 -3.50
CA SER A 172 -0.28 -3.45 -3.31
C SER A 172 0.34 -4.69 -2.66
N HIS A 173 -0.50 -5.64 -2.22
CA HIS A 173 -0.01 -6.91 -1.67
C HIS A 173 0.86 -7.71 -2.66
N GLU A 174 0.71 -7.49 -3.97
CA GLU A 174 1.50 -8.19 -5.00
C GLU A 174 2.95 -7.73 -5.04
N ASN A 175 3.21 -6.44 -4.80
CA ASN A 175 4.54 -5.83 -4.93
C ASN A 175 5.17 -5.41 -3.60
N ALA A 176 4.42 -5.39 -2.50
CA ALA A 176 4.89 -4.87 -1.21
C ALA A 176 6.13 -5.58 -0.67
N CYS A 177 6.23 -6.90 -0.79
CA CYS A 177 7.40 -7.66 -0.32
C CYS A 177 8.67 -7.25 -1.09
N ALA A 178 8.61 -7.22 -2.42
CA ALA A 178 9.74 -6.78 -3.23
C ALA A 178 10.09 -5.31 -2.95
N LEU A 179 9.09 -4.42 -2.89
CA LEU A 179 9.33 -3.02 -2.64
C LEU A 179 9.91 -2.76 -1.24
N LEU A 180 9.52 -3.54 -0.23
CA LEU A 180 10.10 -3.52 1.10
C LEU A 180 11.60 -3.78 1.05
N ALA A 181 12.03 -4.91 0.46
CA ALA A 181 13.45 -5.26 0.36
C ALA A 181 14.25 -4.13 -0.32
N GLN A 182 13.68 -3.55 -1.37
CA GLN A 182 14.30 -2.47 -2.13
C GLN A 182 14.33 -1.14 -1.36
N SER A 183 13.26 -0.82 -0.63
CA SER A 183 13.18 0.39 0.19
C SER A 183 14.20 0.37 1.33
N VAL A 184 14.40 -0.80 1.97
CA VAL A 184 15.44 -0.98 3.00
C VAL A 184 16.83 -0.78 2.39
N ALA A 185 17.11 -1.42 1.24
CA ALA A 185 18.38 -1.28 0.54
C ALA A 185 18.66 0.16 0.09
N LEU A 186 17.63 0.94 -0.23
CA LEU A 186 17.73 2.34 -0.62
C LEU A 186 17.68 3.32 0.57
N HIS A 187 17.61 2.83 1.81
CA HIS A 187 17.39 3.64 3.00
C HIS A 187 16.17 4.57 2.88
N GLU A 188 15.07 4.04 2.35
CA GLU A 188 13.79 4.72 2.21
C GLU A 188 12.81 4.30 3.30
N GLN A 189 13.06 4.77 4.52
CA GLN A 189 12.31 4.40 5.72
C GLN A 189 10.80 4.62 5.58
N GLY A 190 10.37 5.80 5.09
CA GLY A 190 8.94 6.06 4.92
C GLY A 190 8.25 5.11 3.92
N LEU A 191 8.95 4.70 2.85
CA LEU A 191 8.40 3.73 1.91
C LEU A 191 8.38 2.32 2.53
N ALA A 192 9.42 1.96 3.29
CA ALA A 192 9.51 0.70 4.00
C ALA A 192 8.38 0.56 5.05
N GLU A 193 8.08 1.63 5.79
CA GLU A 193 6.98 1.69 6.75
C GLU A 193 5.63 1.43 6.06
N ARG A 194 5.37 2.07 4.91
CA ARG A 194 4.15 1.80 4.13
C ARG A 194 4.07 0.36 3.63
N CYS A 195 5.19 -0.23 3.23
CA CYS A 195 5.21 -1.65 2.87
C CYS A 195 4.90 -2.53 4.08
N TRP A 196 5.45 -2.22 5.26
CA TRP A 196 5.16 -2.96 6.48
C TRP A 196 3.71 -2.89 6.91
N GLU A 197 3.10 -1.70 6.89
CA GLU A 197 1.68 -1.51 7.18
C GLU A 197 0.80 -2.41 6.30
N LEU A 198 1.08 -2.44 4.99
CA LEU A 198 0.33 -3.26 4.05
C LEU A 198 0.57 -4.76 4.27
N ILE A 199 1.83 -5.18 4.43
CA ILE A 199 2.17 -6.58 4.68
C ILE A 199 1.52 -7.07 5.97
N ASP A 200 1.49 -6.25 7.02
CA ASP A 200 0.86 -6.63 8.28
C ASP A 200 -0.65 -6.76 8.15
N ALA A 201 -1.31 -5.82 7.46
CA ALA A 201 -2.77 -5.78 7.32
C ALA A 201 -3.33 -6.79 6.29
N GLN A 202 -2.55 -7.13 5.26
CA GLN A 202 -2.92 -8.06 4.20
C GLN A 202 -1.93 -9.23 4.11
N ALA A 203 -1.52 -9.75 5.26
CA ALA A 203 -0.43 -10.72 5.38
C ALA A 203 -0.62 -11.97 4.52
N GLU A 204 -1.79 -12.62 4.55
CA GLU A 204 -2.01 -13.84 3.75
C GLU A 204 -1.83 -13.59 2.23
N LEU A 205 -2.34 -12.46 1.72
CA LEU A 205 -2.18 -12.07 0.33
C LEU A 205 -0.73 -11.71 -0.02
N ALA A 206 -0.04 -10.98 0.87
CA ALA A 206 1.34 -10.56 0.66
C ALA A 206 2.31 -11.74 0.70
N LEU A 207 2.12 -12.68 1.62
CA LEU A 207 2.90 -13.91 1.75
C LEU A 207 2.65 -14.90 0.61
N GLY A 208 1.43 -14.94 0.07
CA GLY A 208 1.09 -15.74 -1.12
C GLY A 208 1.59 -15.15 -2.44
N SER A 209 2.15 -13.94 -2.44
CA SER A 209 2.57 -13.25 -3.65
C SER A 209 3.87 -13.80 -4.25
N ARG A 210 4.06 -13.62 -5.57
CA ARG A 210 5.34 -13.93 -6.24
C ARG A 210 6.50 -13.09 -5.69
N SER A 211 6.23 -11.88 -5.21
CA SER A 211 7.27 -11.01 -4.68
C SER A 211 7.84 -11.51 -3.36
N PHE A 212 7.03 -12.21 -2.53
CA PHE A 212 7.52 -12.89 -1.33
C PHE A 212 8.51 -14.01 -1.66
N LEU A 213 8.23 -14.81 -2.69
CA LEU A 213 9.09 -15.93 -3.10
C LEU A 213 10.49 -15.51 -3.55
N GLN A 214 10.66 -14.25 -3.98
CA GLN A 214 11.92 -13.69 -4.49
C GLN A 214 12.79 -13.05 -3.41
N LEU A 215 12.33 -13.01 -2.16
CA LEU A 215 13.06 -12.40 -1.06
C LEU A 215 14.28 -13.21 -0.64
N ASP A 216 15.28 -12.50 -0.10
CA ASP A 216 16.39 -13.12 0.62
C ASP A 216 15.94 -13.63 2.01
N ARG A 217 16.74 -14.54 2.57
CA ARG A 217 16.43 -15.17 3.87
C ARG A 217 16.29 -14.16 5.01
N ALA A 218 17.12 -13.12 5.05
CA ALA A 218 17.09 -12.14 6.14
C ALA A 218 15.80 -11.31 6.12
N THR A 219 15.31 -10.96 4.93
CA THR A 219 14.02 -10.28 4.77
C THR A 219 12.86 -11.20 5.14
N VAL A 220 12.88 -12.48 4.75
CA VAL A 220 11.86 -13.46 5.18
C VAL A 220 11.85 -13.63 6.69
N GLU A 221 13.01 -13.80 7.33
CA GLU A 221 13.09 -13.88 8.79
C GLU A 221 12.53 -12.62 9.46
N SER A 222 12.77 -11.44 8.88
CA SER A 222 12.25 -10.17 9.39
C SER A 222 10.72 -10.12 9.33
N ILE A 223 10.11 -10.64 8.27
CA ILE A 223 8.64 -10.76 8.14
C ILE A 223 8.10 -11.78 9.15
N LEU A 224 8.69 -12.97 9.23
CA LEU A 224 8.24 -14.07 10.11
C LEU A 224 8.38 -13.73 11.60
N ARG A 225 9.28 -12.82 11.99
CA ARG A 225 9.43 -12.35 13.38
C ARG A 225 8.30 -11.42 13.84
N ARG A 226 7.50 -10.86 12.94
CA ARG A 226 6.53 -9.80 13.29
C ARG A 226 5.37 -10.33 14.13
N GLU A 227 5.09 -9.62 15.22
CA GLU A 227 3.89 -9.84 16.04
C GLU A 227 2.63 -9.27 15.38
N SER A 228 2.78 -8.24 14.55
CA SER A 228 1.69 -7.48 13.92
C SER A 228 1.13 -8.13 12.66
N LEU A 229 1.74 -9.20 12.17
CA LEU A 229 1.32 -9.91 10.95
C LEU A 229 -0.07 -10.55 11.15
N THR A 230 -1.10 -10.03 10.48
CA THR A 230 -2.49 -10.55 10.61
C THR A 230 -2.73 -11.70 9.63
N ALA A 231 -2.20 -12.88 9.96
CA ALA A 231 -2.40 -14.10 9.19
C ALA A 231 -2.61 -15.30 10.10
N ARG A 232 -3.33 -16.31 9.61
CA ARG A 232 -3.33 -17.64 10.24
C ARG A 232 -1.94 -18.25 10.14
N GLU A 233 -1.51 -18.93 11.19
CA GLU A 233 -0.17 -19.50 11.20
C GLU A 233 -0.01 -20.63 10.17
N ALA A 234 -1.09 -21.33 9.83
CA ALA A 234 -1.12 -22.28 8.72
C ALA A 234 -0.67 -21.62 7.39
N SER A 235 -1.22 -20.45 7.06
CA SER A 235 -0.85 -19.69 5.86
C SER A 235 0.59 -19.17 5.92
N VAL A 236 1.06 -18.77 7.10
CA VAL A 236 2.48 -18.39 7.31
C VAL A 236 3.42 -19.56 7.04
N PHE A 237 3.06 -20.76 7.53
CA PHE A 237 3.81 -21.98 7.29
C PHE A 237 3.84 -22.38 5.81
N GLU A 238 2.70 -22.36 5.14
CA GLU A 238 2.59 -22.65 3.70
C GLU A 238 3.45 -21.69 2.87
N ALA A 239 3.42 -20.39 3.19
CA ALA A 239 4.25 -19.39 2.54
C ALA A 239 5.75 -19.65 2.78
N ALA A 240 6.15 -19.99 4.01
CA ALA A 240 7.53 -20.35 4.32
C ALA A 240 7.98 -21.59 3.52
N LEU A 241 7.12 -22.61 3.40
CA LEU A 241 7.38 -23.78 2.58
C LEU A 241 7.52 -23.43 1.10
N ALA A 242 6.65 -22.59 0.56
CA ALA A 242 6.71 -22.14 -0.82
C ALA A 242 8.00 -21.36 -1.10
N TRP A 243 8.37 -20.42 -0.21
CA TRP A 243 9.63 -19.69 -0.31
C TRP A 243 10.84 -20.63 -0.25
N SER A 244 10.83 -21.61 0.65
CA SER A 244 11.93 -22.59 0.76
C SER A 244 12.09 -23.42 -0.51
N GLY A 245 10.99 -23.76 -1.19
CA GLY A 245 11.02 -24.42 -2.50
C GLY A 245 11.63 -23.53 -3.58
N ALA A 246 11.24 -22.25 -3.63
CA ALA A 246 11.82 -21.27 -4.55
C ALA A 246 13.33 -21.04 -4.28
N GLU A 247 13.74 -21.03 -3.01
CA GLU A 247 15.15 -20.94 -2.62
C GLU A 247 15.93 -22.18 -3.02
N CYS A 248 15.39 -23.38 -2.83
CA CYS A 248 16.01 -24.61 -3.33
C CYS A 248 16.20 -24.57 -4.85
N GLN A 249 15.20 -24.09 -5.61
CA GLN A 249 15.32 -23.94 -7.06
C GLN A 249 16.42 -22.94 -7.45
N ARG A 250 16.51 -21.78 -6.75
CA ARG A 250 17.58 -20.80 -6.97
C ARG A 250 18.97 -21.39 -6.73
N GLN A 251 19.09 -22.28 -5.75
CA GLN A 251 20.34 -22.98 -5.43
C GLN A 251 20.58 -24.23 -6.30
N GLY A 252 19.68 -24.57 -7.23
CA GLY A 252 19.79 -25.77 -8.06
C GLY A 252 19.62 -27.08 -7.29
N LEU A 253 18.92 -27.07 -6.15
CA LEU A 253 18.67 -28.22 -5.30
C LEU A 253 17.32 -28.88 -5.62
N GLU A 254 17.25 -30.20 -5.46
CA GLU A 254 15.99 -30.94 -5.55
C GLU A 254 14.99 -30.51 -4.47
N LEU A 255 13.68 -30.54 -4.81
CA LEU A 255 12.58 -30.10 -3.94
C LEU A 255 12.20 -31.14 -2.86
N THR A 256 13.20 -31.65 -2.12
CA THR A 256 12.98 -32.59 -1.02
C THR A 256 12.68 -31.84 0.29
N ALA A 257 11.96 -32.48 1.21
CA ALA A 257 11.64 -31.90 2.51
C ALA A 257 12.91 -31.55 3.34
N LYS A 258 13.96 -32.37 3.22
CA LYS A 258 15.27 -32.12 3.84
C LYS A 258 15.93 -30.84 3.30
N ASN A 259 15.89 -30.62 1.99
CA ASN A 259 16.45 -29.41 1.38
C ASN A 259 15.63 -28.17 1.76
N LYS A 260 14.29 -28.28 1.77
CA LYS A 260 13.40 -27.21 2.25
C LYS A 260 13.68 -26.84 3.70
N ARG A 261 13.83 -27.83 4.59
CA ARG A 261 14.23 -27.60 6.00
C ARG A 261 15.58 -26.88 6.09
N LYS A 262 16.57 -27.31 5.30
CA LYS A 262 17.90 -26.68 5.26
C LYS A 262 17.84 -25.23 4.75
N ALA A 263 17.02 -24.96 3.74
CA ALA A 263 16.82 -23.61 3.20
C ALA A 263 16.17 -22.66 4.22
N LEU A 264 15.16 -23.15 4.95
CA LEU A 264 14.53 -22.41 6.05
C LEU A 264 15.50 -22.17 7.20
N GLY A 265 16.28 -23.18 7.60
CA GLY A 265 17.18 -23.09 8.74
C GLY A 265 16.46 -22.58 9.99
N GLY A 266 17.02 -21.56 10.65
CA GLY A 266 16.42 -20.95 11.84
C GLY A 266 15.06 -20.29 11.60
N ALA A 267 14.71 -19.93 10.36
CA ALA A 267 13.44 -19.30 10.03
C ALA A 267 12.24 -20.22 10.31
N LEU A 268 12.44 -21.54 10.29
CA LEU A 268 11.40 -22.52 10.63
C LEU A 268 10.84 -22.32 12.05
N HIS A 269 11.71 -21.96 13.01
CA HIS A 269 11.32 -21.76 14.42
C HIS A 269 10.62 -20.41 14.67
N LEU A 270 10.61 -19.52 13.67
CA LEU A 270 9.85 -18.27 13.70
C LEU A 270 8.37 -18.49 13.33
N VAL A 271 8.06 -19.62 12.69
CA VAL A 271 6.70 -20.07 12.45
C VAL A 271 6.17 -20.72 13.72
N ARG A 272 5.03 -20.24 14.20
CA ARG A 272 4.43 -20.60 15.49
C ARG A 272 3.57 -21.86 15.36
N ILE A 273 4.13 -22.94 14.84
CA ILE A 273 3.40 -24.17 14.50
C ILE A 273 2.43 -24.65 15.62
N PRO A 274 2.78 -24.61 16.92
CA PRO A 274 1.87 -24.99 18.01
C PRO A 274 0.68 -24.04 18.24
N ALA A 275 0.68 -22.86 17.61
CA ALA A 275 -0.42 -21.89 17.64
C ALA A 275 -1.47 -22.14 16.55
N MET A 276 -1.24 -23.11 15.64
CA MET A 276 -2.25 -23.59 14.70
C MET A 276 -3.34 -24.39 15.43
N SER A 277 -4.47 -24.63 14.76
CA SER A 277 -5.38 -25.67 15.24
C SER A 277 -4.77 -27.07 15.07
N VAL A 278 -5.26 -28.05 15.83
CA VAL A 278 -4.81 -29.45 15.71
C VAL A 278 -5.06 -29.98 14.29
N GLU A 279 -6.17 -29.58 13.68
CA GLU A 279 -6.54 -29.95 12.32
C GLU A 279 -5.59 -29.35 11.28
N GLU A 280 -5.30 -28.05 11.38
CA GLU A 280 -4.34 -27.36 10.51
C GLU A 280 -2.94 -27.98 10.64
N PHE A 281 -2.51 -28.31 11.85
CA PHE A 281 -1.25 -28.99 12.09
C PHE A 281 -1.22 -30.40 11.46
N ALA A 282 -2.26 -31.20 11.71
CA ALA A 282 -2.35 -32.59 11.24
C ALA A 282 -2.41 -32.68 9.71
N ASN A 283 -3.15 -31.78 9.06
CA ASN A 283 -3.33 -31.76 7.61
C ASN A 283 -2.25 -30.95 6.87
N GLY A 284 -1.43 -30.17 7.59
CA GLY A 284 -0.37 -29.34 7.02
C GLY A 284 1.01 -29.75 7.53
N ALA A 285 1.47 -29.11 8.61
CA ALA A 285 2.85 -29.18 9.07
C ALA A 285 3.32 -30.61 9.41
N ALA A 286 2.48 -31.44 10.00
CA ALA A 286 2.79 -32.83 10.35
C ALA A 286 3.09 -33.71 9.12
N GLN A 287 2.44 -33.44 7.98
CA GLN A 287 2.59 -34.21 6.74
C GLN A 287 3.65 -33.63 5.79
N SER A 288 4.16 -32.43 6.07
CA SER A 288 5.11 -31.73 5.20
C SER A 288 6.47 -32.43 5.03
N GLY A 289 6.83 -33.32 5.97
CA GLY A 289 8.17 -33.94 6.07
C GLY A 289 9.29 -32.98 6.46
N VAL A 290 8.99 -31.68 6.68
CA VAL A 290 9.97 -30.67 7.10
C VAL A 290 10.23 -30.76 8.59
N LEU A 291 9.25 -31.19 9.39
CA LEU A 291 9.42 -31.49 10.81
C LEU A 291 10.01 -32.89 11.00
N SER A 292 10.89 -33.03 11.98
CA SER A 292 11.36 -34.34 12.44
C SER A 292 10.25 -35.10 13.16
N ALA A 293 10.37 -36.42 13.24
CA ALA A 293 9.40 -37.25 13.96
C ALA A 293 9.28 -36.86 15.45
N GLU A 294 10.39 -36.47 16.08
CA GLU A 294 10.43 -35.98 17.47
C GLU A 294 9.69 -34.65 17.63
N GLU A 295 9.91 -33.69 16.72
CA GLU A 295 9.19 -32.42 16.71
C GLU A 295 7.68 -32.63 16.50
N THR A 296 7.31 -33.45 15.52
CA THR A 296 5.90 -33.76 15.23
C THR A 296 5.21 -34.40 16.44
N ASN A 297 5.85 -35.38 17.08
CA ASN A 297 5.32 -36.01 18.29
C ASN A 297 5.22 -35.02 19.45
N SER A 298 6.25 -34.20 19.69
CA SER A 298 6.25 -33.20 20.76
C SER A 298 5.14 -32.15 20.57
N ILE A 299 4.94 -31.67 19.35
CA ILE A 299 3.86 -30.73 19.02
C ILE A 299 2.48 -31.40 19.17
N PHE A 300 2.33 -32.65 18.75
CA PHE A 300 1.09 -33.40 18.98
C PHE A 300 0.76 -33.57 20.48
N LEU A 301 1.77 -33.90 21.30
CA LEU A 301 1.63 -33.95 22.75
C LEU A 301 1.31 -32.57 23.35
N PHE A 302 1.81 -31.48 22.78
CA PHE A 302 1.46 -30.13 23.22
C PHE A 302 -0.04 -29.82 23.09
N TYR A 303 -0.71 -30.39 22.08
CA TYR A 303 -2.15 -30.25 21.89
C TYR A 303 -2.98 -31.16 22.82
N THR A 304 -2.50 -32.38 23.07
CA THR A 304 -3.33 -33.46 23.66
C THR A 304 -2.99 -33.80 25.10
N ALA A 305 -1.74 -33.62 25.51
CA ALA A 305 -1.27 -34.02 26.84
C ALA A 305 -1.65 -33.00 27.93
N ARG A 306 -1.91 -33.51 29.14
CA ARG A 306 -2.13 -32.66 30.32
C ARG A 306 -0.87 -31.92 30.74
N GLN A 307 0.28 -32.58 30.66
CA GLN A 307 1.58 -31.99 30.90
C GLN A 307 2.21 -31.67 29.54
N LYS A 308 2.33 -30.38 29.23
CA LYS A 308 2.83 -29.94 27.94
C LYS A 308 4.35 -30.03 27.88
N PRO A 309 4.93 -30.63 26.83
CA PRO A 309 6.38 -30.62 26.65
C PRO A 309 6.88 -29.20 26.36
N LYS A 310 8.16 -28.95 26.64
CA LYS A 310 8.84 -27.74 26.19
C LYS A 310 9.16 -27.90 24.70
N LEU A 311 8.78 -26.91 23.90
CA LEU A 311 9.00 -26.90 22.46
C LEU A 311 10.04 -25.85 22.08
N ASP A 312 10.77 -26.10 20.99
CA ASP A 312 11.67 -25.14 20.34
C ASP A 312 10.92 -24.16 19.41
N PHE A 313 9.59 -24.23 19.40
CA PHE A 313 8.71 -23.38 18.61
C PHE A 313 7.99 -22.37 19.51
N LEU A 314 7.75 -21.18 18.96
CA LEU A 314 6.87 -20.20 19.58
C LEU A 314 5.44 -20.76 19.62
N CYS A 315 4.83 -20.78 20.80
CA CYS A 315 3.51 -21.39 21.01
C CYS A 315 2.36 -20.38 21.08
N VAL A 316 2.66 -19.09 21.21
CA VAL A 316 1.66 -18.03 21.40
C VAL A 316 1.25 -17.48 20.03
N PRO A 317 -0.05 -17.45 19.69
CA PRO A 317 -0.53 -16.83 18.47
C PRO A 317 -0.01 -15.40 18.28
N ARG A 318 0.13 -14.96 17.04
CA ARG A 318 0.49 -13.58 16.71
C ARG A 318 -0.58 -12.63 17.24
N LYS A 319 -0.15 -11.48 17.74
CA LYS A 319 -1.08 -10.45 18.23
C LYS A 319 -1.90 -9.85 17.09
N GLY A 320 -1.30 -9.73 15.91
CA GLY A 320 -1.87 -8.99 14.80
C GLY A 320 -1.91 -7.47 15.06
N LEU A 321 -2.52 -6.74 14.13
CA LEU A 321 -2.84 -5.34 14.30
C LEU A 321 -4.05 -5.17 15.22
N ALA A 322 -4.03 -4.12 16.03
CA ALA A 322 -5.17 -3.78 16.88
C ALA A 322 -6.31 -3.21 16.03
N THR A 323 -7.49 -3.82 16.11
CA THR A 323 -8.68 -3.32 15.39
C THR A 323 -9.31 -2.13 16.11
N SER A 324 -9.35 -1.01 15.40
CA SER A 324 -10.07 0.21 15.79
C SER A 324 -11.54 0.12 15.37
N ARG A 325 -12.43 0.79 16.12
CA ARG A 325 -13.89 0.76 15.89
C ARG A 325 -14.44 2.18 15.81
N CYS A 326 -14.66 2.67 14.60
CA CYS A 326 -15.30 3.96 14.39
C CYS A 326 -16.81 3.83 14.59
N LEU A 327 -17.29 4.27 15.76
CA LEU A 327 -18.72 4.36 16.08
C LEU A 327 -19.27 5.68 15.55
N ARG A 328 -20.32 5.62 14.72
CA ARG A 328 -20.91 6.83 14.13
C ARG A 328 -22.19 7.32 14.79
N PHE A 329 -22.78 6.54 15.69
CA PHE A 329 -24.03 6.86 16.38
C PHE A 329 -23.79 6.99 17.88
N GLN A 330 -24.45 7.95 18.51
CA GLN A 330 -24.37 8.15 19.96
C GLN A 330 -25.38 7.28 20.71
N SER A 331 -26.47 6.90 20.06
CA SER A 331 -27.57 6.13 20.64
C SER A 331 -28.08 5.06 19.66
N SER A 332 -28.84 4.10 20.19
CA SER A 332 -29.55 3.10 19.39
C SER A 332 -31.01 3.09 19.79
N CYS A 333 -31.92 3.13 18.83
CA CYS A 333 -33.35 3.05 19.06
C CYS A 333 -33.88 1.64 18.72
N SER A 334 -34.86 1.19 19.50
CA SER A 334 -35.62 -0.02 19.20
C SER A 334 -36.92 0.35 18.51
N HIS A 335 -37.16 -0.19 17.32
CA HIS A 335 -38.44 -0.04 16.64
C HIS A 335 -39.40 -1.11 17.17
N GLY A 336 -40.29 -0.70 18.09
CA GLY A 336 -41.34 -1.55 18.65
C GLY A 336 -42.66 -0.80 18.69
N GLY A 337 -43.72 -1.41 18.14
CA GLY A 337 -45.09 -0.95 18.31
C GLY A 337 -45.46 -0.97 19.79
N GLY A 338 -45.39 0.19 20.44
CA GLY A 338 -46.05 0.43 21.71
C GLY A 338 -47.56 0.42 21.50
N ILE A 339 -48.27 -0.20 22.44
CA ILE A 339 -49.74 -0.27 22.48
C ILE A 339 -50.35 1.07 22.94
N ASP A 340 -49.51 2.07 23.25
CA ASP A 340 -49.94 3.39 23.67
C ASP A 340 -49.79 4.37 22.52
N GLY A 341 -50.85 4.43 21.70
CA GLY A 341 -50.99 5.42 20.65
C GLY A 341 -51.18 6.81 21.24
N ILE A 342 -50.10 7.57 21.44
CA ILE A 342 -50.03 9.03 21.27
C ILE A 342 -48.55 9.36 20.95
N GLY A 343 -48.21 9.50 19.67
CA GLY A 343 -46.85 9.85 19.26
C GLY A 343 -46.52 9.47 17.81
N GLY A 344 -47.40 9.79 16.87
CA GLY A 344 -47.17 9.53 15.45
C GLY A 344 -46.09 10.43 14.87
N GLY A 345 -44.83 9.99 14.94
CA GLY A 345 -43.72 10.54 14.16
C GLY A 345 -43.49 9.70 12.90
N ALA A 346 -43.30 10.35 11.74
CA ALA A 346 -43.16 9.72 10.43
C ALA A 346 -41.96 8.74 10.28
N ASP A 347 -41.10 8.59 11.29
CA ASP A 347 -39.91 7.72 11.25
C ASP A 347 -40.22 6.23 11.56
N GLN A 348 -41.33 5.95 12.26
CA GLN A 348 -41.71 4.59 12.68
C GLN A 348 -41.99 3.63 11.50
N ARG A 349 -42.19 4.15 10.28
CA ARG A 349 -42.56 3.37 9.09
C ARG A 349 -41.39 3.03 8.16
N ARG A 350 -40.15 3.46 8.42
CA ARG A 350 -39.02 3.19 7.49
C ARG A 350 -38.50 1.76 7.53
N TYR A 351 -38.56 1.12 8.69
CA TYR A 351 -38.10 -0.26 8.89
C TYR A 351 -39.24 -1.30 8.93
N GLN A 352 -40.49 -0.84 8.85
CA GLN A 352 -41.69 -1.67 8.71
C GLN A 352 -42.16 -1.67 7.25
N SER A 353 -41.72 -2.65 6.46
CA SER A 353 -42.48 -3.32 5.38
C SER A 353 -41.59 -3.79 4.21
N GLY A 354 -41.72 -5.08 3.94
CA GLY A 354 -41.48 -5.72 2.65
C GLY A 354 -40.22 -6.58 2.63
N GLY A 355 -40.38 -7.89 2.53
CA GLY A 355 -39.31 -8.91 2.57
C GLY A 355 -38.34 -8.93 1.38
N GLY A 356 -38.08 -7.76 0.76
CA GLY A 356 -36.94 -7.56 -0.14
C GLY A 356 -35.89 -6.75 0.61
N GLY A 357 -34.70 -7.33 0.82
CA GLY A 357 -33.61 -6.66 1.52
C GLY A 357 -33.27 -5.33 0.87
N ARG A 358 -33.64 -4.22 1.51
CA ARG A 358 -33.30 -2.88 1.05
C ARG A 358 -31.80 -2.66 1.25
N CYS A 359 -31.19 -1.91 0.34
CA CYS A 359 -29.78 -1.55 0.45
C CYS A 359 -29.63 -0.39 1.44
N ASP A 360 -28.99 -0.64 2.58
CA ASP A 360 -28.50 0.39 3.47
C ASP A 360 -27.11 0.81 3.01
N ALA A 361 -26.87 2.10 2.78
CA ALA A 361 -25.56 2.57 2.33
C ALA A 361 -25.15 3.92 2.91
N VAL A 362 -23.87 4.06 3.23
CA VAL A 362 -23.27 5.31 3.68
C VAL A 362 -21.95 5.55 2.96
N ARG A 363 -21.71 6.79 2.54
CA ARG A 363 -20.42 7.20 1.99
C ARG A 363 -19.52 7.67 3.12
N PHE A 364 -18.24 7.30 3.05
CA PHE A 364 -17.24 7.75 3.99
C PHE A 364 -15.94 8.13 3.30
N LYS A 365 -15.20 9.06 3.89
CA LYS A 365 -13.88 9.52 3.47
C LYS A 365 -13.01 9.63 4.71
N VAL A 366 -11.74 9.26 4.59
CA VAL A 366 -10.76 9.31 5.68
C VAL A 366 -9.63 10.28 5.37
N ASP A 367 -8.94 10.79 6.38
CA ASP A 367 -7.81 11.71 6.25
C ASP A 367 -6.48 11.00 5.93
N ARG A 368 -6.35 9.73 6.32
CA ARG A 368 -5.19 8.88 6.04
C ARG A 368 -5.62 7.50 5.53
N ARG A 369 -4.68 6.76 4.94
CA ARG A 369 -4.92 5.38 4.50
C ARG A 369 -5.25 4.52 5.72
N ILE A 370 -6.26 3.66 5.58
CA ILE A 370 -6.63 2.64 6.57
C ILE A 370 -6.87 1.31 5.86
N PHE A 371 -6.88 0.23 6.63
CA PHE A 371 -7.29 -1.09 6.16
C PHE A 371 -8.59 -1.49 6.85
N LEU A 372 -9.72 -1.43 6.14
CA LEU A 372 -11.02 -1.75 6.68
C LEU A 372 -11.18 -3.27 6.81
N THR A 373 -11.40 -3.76 8.01
CA THR A 373 -11.46 -5.20 8.32
C THR A 373 -12.89 -5.72 8.37
N GLY A 374 -13.87 -4.84 8.53
CA GLY A 374 -15.26 -5.24 8.61
C GLY A 374 -16.23 -4.11 8.93
N LEU A 375 -17.51 -4.46 8.98
CA LEU A 375 -18.60 -3.57 9.38
C LEU A 375 -19.32 -4.13 10.60
N GLY A 376 -19.75 -3.25 11.50
CA GLY A 376 -20.74 -3.60 12.52
C GLY A 376 -22.13 -3.27 11.99
N LEU A 377 -23.05 -4.22 12.09
CA LEU A 377 -24.45 -4.08 11.68
C LEU A 377 -25.38 -4.28 12.88
N TYR A 378 -26.51 -3.60 12.91
CA TYR A 378 -27.58 -3.99 13.85
C TYR A 378 -28.27 -5.26 13.36
N GLY A 379 -28.52 -6.19 14.29
CA GLY A 379 -29.19 -7.45 13.99
C GLY A 379 -30.70 -7.44 14.32
N PRO A 380 -31.39 -8.57 14.10
CA PRO A 380 -32.82 -8.69 14.36
C PRO A 380 -33.16 -8.54 15.85
N ARG A 381 -34.41 -8.13 16.18
CA ARG A 381 -34.82 -7.91 17.58
C ARG A 381 -35.14 -9.19 18.32
N SER A 382 -35.67 -10.19 17.62
CA SER A 382 -36.03 -11.46 18.25
C SER A 382 -34.76 -12.27 18.50
N GLY A 383 -34.56 -12.72 19.74
CA GLY A 383 -33.36 -13.47 20.13
C GLY A 383 -33.20 -14.83 19.44
N ALA A 384 -34.29 -15.36 18.87
CA ALA A 384 -34.28 -16.60 18.09
C ALA A 384 -34.24 -16.36 16.57
N ALA A 385 -34.25 -15.09 16.14
CA ALA A 385 -34.27 -14.75 14.72
C ALA A 385 -32.85 -14.58 14.16
N GLU A 386 -32.69 -15.01 12.92
CA GLU A 386 -31.45 -14.90 12.15
C GLU A 386 -31.73 -14.10 10.88
N CYS A 387 -30.73 -13.34 10.43
CA CYS A 387 -30.76 -12.69 9.11
C CYS A 387 -29.49 -13.00 8.33
N ALA A 388 -29.63 -13.08 7.01
CA ALA A 388 -28.49 -13.07 6.11
C ALA A 388 -28.09 -11.61 5.84
N ALA A 389 -26.80 -11.36 5.72
CA ALA A 389 -26.28 -10.03 5.40
C ALA A 389 -25.30 -10.11 4.23
N THR A 390 -25.50 -9.25 3.24
CA THR A 390 -24.48 -9.00 2.22
C THR A 390 -23.92 -7.60 2.44
N VAL A 391 -22.61 -7.50 2.62
CA VAL A 391 -21.91 -6.22 2.79
C VAL A 391 -20.93 -5.99 1.65
N ASP A 392 -20.88 -4.75 1.17
CA ASP A 392 -19.94 -4.32 0.14
C ASP A 392 -19.19 -3.06 0.56
N ILE A 393 -17.93 -2.99 0.14
CA ILE A 393 -17.16 -1.74 0.10
C ILE A 393 -16.94 -1.39 -1.36
N LYS A 394 -17.35 -0.18 -1.76
CA LYS A 394 -17.29 0.28 -3.14
C LYS A 394 -16.50 1.58 -3.28
N ARG A 395 -15.87 1.77 -4.44
CA ARG A 395 -15.21 3.01 -4.84
C ARG A 395 -15.61 3.35 -6.27
N ARG A 396 -16.24 4.51 -6.46
CA ARG A 396 -16.71 4.97 -7.78
C ARG A 396 -17.57 3.91 -8.51
N GLY A 397 -18.42 3.20 -7.76
CA GLY A 397 -19.30 2.15 -8.28
C GLY A 397 -18.65 0.76 -8.42
N ALA A 398 -17.32 0.64 -8.37
CA ALA A 398 -16.63 -0.64 -8.38
C ALA A 398 -16.58 -1.25 -6.97
N THR A 399 -16.98 -2.52 -6.83
CA THR A 399 -16.87 -3.27 -5.58
C THR A 399 -15.42 -3.65 -5.31
N LEU A 400 -14.88 -3.20 -4.18
CA LEU A 400 -13.54 -3.54 -3.69
C LEU A 400 -13.55 -4.83 -2.87
N ALA A 401 -14.61 -5.06 -2.10
CA ALA A 401 -14.83 -6.27 -1.33
C ALA A 401 -16.33 -6.52 -1.15
N ARG A 402 -16.69 -7.80 -1.12
CA ARG A 402 -18.04 -8.29 -0.86
C ARG A 402 -17.97 -9.46 0.10
N LEU A 403 -18.88 -9.50 1.06
CA LEU A 403 -19.09 -10.66 1.90
C LEU A 403 -20.58 -10.93 2.05
N SER A 404 -20.95 -12.19 1.93
CA SER A 404 -22.29 -12.68 2.27
C SER A 404 -22.20 -13.57 3.51
N ALA A 405 -22.64 -13.03 4.65
CA ALA A 405 -22.79 -13.76 5.90
C ALA A 405 -24.16 -14.46 5.89
N PRO A 406 -24.22 -15.80 5.91
CA PRO A 406 -25.48 -16.53 5.78
C PRO A 406 -26.37 -16.40 7.01
N LEU A 407 -25.78 -16.23 8.20
CA LEU A 407 -26.49 -16.17 9.47
C LEU A 407 -25.84 -15.13 10.39
N LEU A 408 -26.58 -14.07 10.71
CA LEU A 408 -26.30 -13.14 11.79
C LEU A 408 -27.37 -13.28 12.87
N SER A 409 -26.93 -13.52 14.10
CA SER A 409 -27.77 -13.46 15.29
C SER A 409 -27.23 -12.41 16.25
N SER A 410 -28.09 -11.53 16.71
CA SER A 410 -27.81 -10.52 17.74
C SER A 410 -28.21 -10.98 19.14
N GLY A 411 -28.88 -12.14 19.27
CA GLY A 411 -29.55 -12.54 20.51
C GLY A 411 -30.60 -11.54 21.00
N GLY A 412 -31.12 -10.68 20.11
CA GLY A 412 -32.05 -9.60 20.44
C GLY A 412 -31.39 -8.36 21.08
N SER A 413 -30.06 -8.29 21.06
CA SER A 413 -29.27 -7.18 21.60
C SER A 413 -29.20 -6.00 20.64
N ALA A 414 -29.18 -4.79 21.20
CA ALA A 414 -28.85 -3.56 20.47
C ALA A 414 -27.35 -3.44 20.14
N ARG A 415 -26.51 -4.39 20.53
CA ARG A 415 -25.08 -4.37 20.22
C ARG A 415 -24.83 -4.71 18.74
N PRO A 416 -24.03 -3.91 18.01
CA PRO A 416 -23.68 -4.23 16.63
C PRO A 416 -22.94 -5.56 16.52
N VAL A 417 -23.39 -6.40 15.59
CA VAL A 417 -22.75 -7.66 15.23
C VAL A 417 -21.67 -7.37 14.19
N ALA A 418 -20.47 -7.87 14.45
CA ALA A 418 -19.32 -7.67 13.58
C ALA A 418 -19.36 -8.63 12.39
N VAL A 419 -19.22 -8.08 11.18
CA VAL A 419 -19.08 -8.80 9.92
C VAL A 419 -17.68 -8.51 9.39
N TRP A 420 -16.84 -9.54 9.29
CA TRP A 420 -15.40 -9.41 8.97
C TRP A 420 -15.12 -9.84 7.54
N PHE A 421 -14.45 -8.99 6.77
CA PHE A 421 -13.95 -9.41 5.46
C PHE A 421 -12.85 -10.45 5.63
N GLU A 422 -12.73 -11.34 4.64
CA GLU A 422 -11.66 -12.35 4.60
C GLU A 422 -10.27 -11.69 4.60
N HIS A 423 -10.15 -10.57 3.88
CA HIS A 423 -8.95 -9.76 3.84
C HIS A 423 -9.29 -8.29 4.06
N ALA A 424 -8.42 -7.58 4.78
CA ALA A 424 -8.62 -6.16 5.03
C ALA A 424 -8.59 -5.36 3.72
N VAL A 425 -9.50 -4.40 3.58
CA VAL A 425 -9.71 -3.62 2.37
C VAL A 425 -8.97 -2.30 2.48
N GLN A 426 -8.04 -2.05 1.56
CA GLN A 426 -7.32 -0.79 1.52
C GLN A 426 -8.26 0.37 1.15
N VAL A 427 -8.34 1.38 2.01
CA VAL A 427 -9.11 2.60 1.80
C VAL A 427 -8.16 3.76 1.59
N GLU A 428 -8.23 4.38 0.41
CA GLU A 428 -7.36 5.53 0.09
C GLU A 428 -7.80 6.81 0.80
N PRO A 429 -6.84 7.63 1.26
CA PRO A 429 -7.15 8.90 1.90
C PRO A 429 -7.83 9.84 0.92
N HIS A 430 -8.69 10.66 1.50
CA HIS A 430 -9.39 11.74 0.85
C HIS A 430 -10.30 11.38 -0.34
N VAL A 431 -10.59 10.10 -0.54
CA VAL A 431 -11.52 9.62 -1.55
C VAL A 431 -12.76 9.02 -0.87
N PHE A 432 -13.93 9.34 -1.40
CA PHE A 432 -15.17 8.74 -0.92
C PHE A 432 -15.27 7.28 -1.36
N HIS A 433 -15.50 6.43 -0.38
CA HIS A 433 -15.90 5.04 -0.52
C HIS A 433 -17.35 4.90 -0.04
N THR A 434 -18.02 3.84 -0.45
CA THR A 434 -19.39 3.51 0.00
C THR A 434 -19.33 2.20 0.76
N ALA A 435 -19.82 2.18 1.99
CA ALA A 435 -20.13 0.95 2.72
C ALA A 435 -21.63 0.69 2.54
N SER A 436 -21.99 -0.48 2.03
CA SER A 436 -23.39 -0.90 1.89
C SER A 436 -23.65 -2.24 2.54
N ALA A 437 -24.86 -2.43 3.04
CA ALA A 437 -25.35 -3.64 3.66
C ALA A 437 -26.77 -3.94 3.15
N VAL A 438 -27.03 -5.20 2.84
CA VAL A 438 -28.36 -5.72 2.50
C VAL A 438 -28.67 -6.81 3.50
N LEU A 439 -29.66 -6.57 4.35
CA LEU A 439 -30.14 -7.53 5.33
C LEU A 439 -31.39 -8.23 4.79
N VAL A 440 -31.38 -9.56 4.77
CA VAL A 440 -32.49 -10.39 4.30
C VAL A 440 -32.87 -11.36 5.42
N GLY A 441 -34.12 -11.32 5.88
CA GLY A 441 -34.59 -12.19 6.96
C GLY A 441 -35.60 -11.51 7.88
N ALA A 442 -35.62 -11.94 9.16
CA ALA A 442 -36.53 -11.43 10.18
C ALA A 442 -36.39 -9.92 10.41
N GLU A 443 -37.43 -9.29 10.99
CA GLU A 443 -37.50 -7.85 11.21
C GLU A 443 -36.26 -7.32 11.95
N VAL A 444 -35.51 -6.46 11.26
CA VAL A 444 -34.42 -5.67 11.82
C VAL A 444 -35.04 -4.65 12.75
N GLY A 445 -34.81 -4.77 14.07
CA GLY A 445 -35.54 -3.97 15.05
C GLY A 445 -34.71 -2.95 15.81
N TYR A 446 -33.43 -2.78 15.46
CA TYR A 446 -32.60 -1.71 15.97
C TYR A 446 -32.01 -0.89 14.82
N SER A 447 -31.87 0.40 15.05
CA SER A 447 -31.08 1.30 14.21
C SER A 447 -30.36 2.30 15.10
N GLY A 448 -29.27 2.87 14.59
CA GLY A 448 -28.58 3.94 15.29
C GLY A 448 -29.25 5.27 15.02
N GLU A 449 -29.15 6.17 16.00
CA GLU A 449 -29.61 7.56 15.96
C GLU A 449 -28.50 8.51 16.43
N ASP A 450 -28.76 9.81 16.34
CA ASP A 450 -27.81 10.86 16.73
C ASP A 450 -26.45 10.71 16.02
N GLY A 451 -26.52 10.44 14.71
CA GLY A 451 -25.36 10.16 13.89
C GLY A 451 -24.47 11.37 13.64
N LEU A 452 -23.17 11.13 13.64
CA LEU A 452 -22.13 12.15 13.49
C LEU A 452 -21.63 12.22 12.04
N ALA A 453 -21.62 13.42 11.47
CA ALA A 453 -21.05 13.66 10.14
C ALA A 453 -19.52 13.55 10.13
N GLU A 454 -18.86 13.90 11.23
CA GLU A 454 -17.42 13.75 11.42
C GLU A 454 -17.15 12.97 12.71
N VAL A 455 -16.28 11.96 12.62
CA VAL A 455 -15.85 11.15 13.77
C VAL A 455 -14.33 11.05 13.77
N ARG A 456 -13.70 11.28 14.93
CA ARG A 456 -12.28 11.00 15.15
C ARG A 456 -12.13 9.73 15.97
N CYS A 457 -11.45 8.74 15.43
CA CYS A 457 -11.25 7.44 16.05
C CYS A 457 -9.80 6.98 15.82
N ASP A 458 -9.09 6.69 16.91
CA ASP A 458 -7.69 6.19 16.89
C ASP A 458 -6.76 7.00 15.96
N GLY A 459 -6.91 8.33 15.99
CA GLY A 459 -6.10 9.25 15.20
C GLY A 459 -6.56 9.44 13.75
N VAL A 460 -7.58 8.72 13.28
CA VAL A 460 -8.16 8.85 11.94
C VAL A 460 -9.43 9.71 12.00
N ALA A 461 -9.56 10.65 11.06
CA ALA A 461 -10.76 11.45 10.89
C ALA A 461 -11.64 10.89 9.77
N PHE A 462 -12.85 10.48 10.11
CA PHE A 462 -13.89 10.01 9.20
C PHE A 462 -14.88 11.13 8.91
N LEU A 463 -15.21 11.30 7.64
CA LEU A 463 -16.28 12.16 7.16
C LEU A 463 -17.35 11.31 6.46
N PHE A 464 -18.59 11.38 6.94
CA PHE A 464 -19.73 10.63 6.43
C PHE A 464 -20.67 11.49 5.58
N GLN A 465 -21.24 10.89 4.54
CA GLN A 465 -22.26 11.48 3.69
C GLN A 465 -23.32 10.45 3.32
N CYS A 466 -24.53 10.90 3.02
CA CYS A 466 -25.58 10.02 2.52
C CYS A 466 -25.16 9.41 1.18
N ALA A 467 -25.46 8.11 1.00
CA ALA A 467 -25.23 7.43 -0.26
C ALA A 467 -26.51 7.49 -1.13
N PRO A 468 -26.41 7.84 -2.43
CA PRO A 468 -27.57 7.86 -3.32
C PRO A 468 -28.26 6.49 -3.48
N GLU A 469 -27.49 5.42 -3.32
CA GLU A 469 -27.94 4.02 -3.41
C GLU A 469 -28.54 3.47 -2.10
N SER A 470 -28.73 4.32 -1.09
CA SER A 470 -29.32 3.92 0.19
C SER A 470 -30.84 4.00 0.13
N GLU A 471 -31.48 2.84 0.09
CA GLU A 471 -32.93 2.65 0.08
C GLU A 471 -33.48 2.24 1.46
N GLY A 472 -32.62 1.68 2.31
CA GLY A 472 -32.93 1.21 3.68
C GLY A 472 -32.98 2.32 4.74
N GLY A 473 -32.77 3.58 4.36
CA GLY A 473 -32.83 4.72 5.26
C GLY A 473 -31.52 5.01 6.00
N THR A 474 -30.49 4.19 5.82
CA THR A 474 -29.14 4.53 6.32
C THR A 474 -28.65 5.83 5.68
N GLY A 475 -28.39 6.82 6.53
CA GLY A 475 -27.79 8.10 6.18
C GLY A 475 -26.76 8.51 7.21
N VAL A 476 -26.48 9.82 7.32
CA VAL A 476 -25.52 10.34 8.31
C VAL A 476 -26.10 10.25 9.73
N LEU A 477 -27.35 10.68 9.92
CA LEU A 477 -27.98 10.86 11.23
C LEU A 477 -28.55 9.56 11.83
N SER A 478 -28.95 8.60 11.00
CA SER A 478 -29.51 7.32 11.45
C SER A 478 -29.20 6.18 10.48
N GLY A 479 -29.40 4.92 10.89
CA GLY A 479 -29.20 3.76 10.00
C GLY A 479 -28.68 2.46 10.62
N GLN A 480 -28.36 1.52 9.73
CA GLN A 480 -28.06 0.10 10.02
C GLN A 480 -26.57 -0.26 10.09
N ILE A 481 -25.68 0.67 9.72
CA ILE A 481 -24.21 0.45 9.68
C ILE A 481 -23.51 1.25 10.79
N PRO A 482 -23.65 0.90 12.08
CA PRO A 482 -23.13 1.69 13.20
C PRO A 482 -21.60 1.78 13.31
N VAL A 483 -20.87 0.77 12.79
CA VAL A 483 -19.44 0.64 13.06
C VAL A 483 -18.65 0.35 11.79
N LEU A 484 -17.56 1.08 11.59
CA LEU A 484 -16.50 0.72 10.65
C LEU A 484 -15.29 0.21 11.46
N MET A 485 -14.86 -1.02 11.19
CA MET A 485 -13.73 -1.66 11.87
C MET A 485 -12.50 -1.62 10.96
N PHE A 486 -11.35 -1.20 11.48
CA PHE A 486 -10.16 -0.94 10.66
C PHE A 486 -8.85 -1.08 11.41
N TYR A 487 -7.75 -1.17 10.66
CA TYR A 487 -6.38 -0.91 11.11
C TYR A 487 -5.93 0.48 10.62
N ALA A 488 -5.32 1.26 11.51
CA ALA A 488 -4.96 2.66 11.30
C ALA A 488 -3.48 2.88 10.99
#